data_AF-A0A1E7FPY9-F1
#
_entry.id   AF-A0A1E7FPY9-F1
#
_cell.length_a   1.000
_cell.length_b   1.000
_cell.length_c   1.000
_cell.angle_alpha   90.00
_cell.angle_beta   90.00
_cell.angle_gamma   90.00
#
_symmetry.space_group_name_H-M   'P 1'
#
loop_
_entity.id
_entity.type
_entity.pdbx_description
1 polymer ?
#
loop_
_entity_poly.entity_id
_entity_poly.type
_entity_poly.pdbx_seq_one_letter_code
_entity_poly.pdbx_strand_id
1 'polypeptide(L)'
;MSQPQIVLFRNLMKQATQMNDYNFRAYAIRRIRGGFDQNRLLEGNTAQMAIKEGQEQLAVLTRQSVISRLYPSAKSVMDTLPTGVIP
;
A
#
# COMPACT_ATOMS: atom_id res chain seq x y z
N MET A 1 -0.41 -7.27 -17.50
CA MET A 1 -0.95 -7.61 -16.17
C MET A 1 -2.28 -8.32 -16.34
N SER A 2 -2.44 -9.49 -15.75
CA SER A 2 -3.70 -10.25 -15.78
C SER A 2 -4.75 -9.61 -14.86
N GLN A 3 -6.04 -9.85 -15.10
CA GLN A 3 -7.13 -9.31 -14.26
C GLN A 3 -6.93 -9.50 -12.73
N PRO A 4 -6.49 -10.66 -12.21
CA PRO A 4 -6.30 -10.82 -10.76
C PRO A 4 -5.21 -9.91 -10.16
N GLN A 5 -4.16 -9.57 -10.93
CA GLN A 5 -3.08 -8.69 -10.47
C GLN A 5 -3.58 -7.26 -10.26
N ILE A 6 -4.42 -6.77 -11.18
CA ILE A 6 -4.98 -5.43 -11.12
C ILE A 6 -5.93 -5.29 -9.93
N VAL A 7 -6.76 -6.31 -9.67
CA VAL A 7 -7.66 -6.33 -8.50
C VAL A 7 -6.85 -6.32 -7.20
N LEU A 8 -5.80 -7.13 -7.11
CA LEU A 8 -4.92 -7.16 -5.93
C LEU A 8 -4.25 -5.80 -5.69
N PHE A 9 -3.71 -5.17 -6.73
CA PHE A 9 -3.11 -3.84 -6.65
C PHE A 9 -4.09 -2.81 -6.08
N ARG A 10 -5.32 -2.75 -6.63
CA ARG A 10 -6.36 -1.82 -6.16
C ARG A 10 -6.73 -2.08 -4.72
N ASN A 11 -6.85 -3.34 -4.32
CA ASN A 11 -7.17 -3.70 -2.93
C ASN A 11 -6.07 -3.27 -1.96
N LEU A 12 -4.81 -3.53 -2.30
CA LEU A 12 -3.65 -3.08 -1.51
C LEU A 12 -3.62 -1.56 -1.37
N MET A 13 -3.77 -0.83 -2.49
CA MET A 13 -3.81 0.63 -2.49
C MET A 13 -4.96 1.17 -1.62
N LYS A 14 -6.15 0.59 -1.74
CA LYS A 14 -7.31 0.98 -0.92
C LYS A 14 -7.03 0.81 0.57
N GLN A 15 -6.45 -0.32 0.99
CA GLN A 15 -6.12 -0.54 2.41
C GLN A 15 -5.01 0.42 2.88
N ALA A 16 -4.01 0.70 2.04
CA ALA A 16 -2.93 1.63 2.38
C ALA A 16 -3.45 3.04 2.63
N THR A 17 -4.39 3.51 1.80
CA THR A 17 -4.98 4.85 1.95
C THR A 17 -5.83 5.03 3.21
N GLN A 18 -6.28 3.94 3.83
CA GLN A 18 -7.07 3.99 5.07
C GLN A 18 -6.24 4.09 6.34
N MET A 19 -4.91 4.05 6.24
CA MET A 19 -4.03 4.27 7.40
C MET A 19 -4.04 5.76 7.75
N ASN A 20 -4.21 6.09 9.04
CA ASN A 20 -4.28 7.47 9.50
C ASN A 20 -2.89 8.14 9.52
N ASP A 21 -1.86 7.38 9.89
CA ASP A 21 -0.49 7.88 9.95
C ASP A 21 0.07 8.13 8.54
N TYR A 22 0.52 9.36 8.29
CA TYR A 22 1.11 9.76 7.01
C TYR A 22 2.29 8.88 6.61
N ASN A 23 3.21 8.59 7.53
CA ASN A 23 4.44 7.86 7.21
C ASN A 23 4.11 6.44 6.79
N PHE A 24 3.23 5.77 7.53
CA PHE A 24 2.80 4.42 7.17
C PHE A 24 1.99 4.40 5.86
N ARG A 25 1.07 5.33 5.66
CA ARG A 25 0.30 5.47 4.42
C ARG A 25 1.22 5.69 3.21
N ALA A 26 2.14 6.64 3.31
CA ALA A 26 3.08 6.99 2.25
C ALA A 26 4.05 5.84 1.96
N TYR A 27 4.61 5.20 2.99
CA TYR A 27 5.48 4.04 2.84
C TYR A 27 4.76 2.87 2.17
N ALA A 28 3.55 2.52 2.64
CA ALA A 28 2.77 1.43 2.07
C ALA A 28 2.48 1.67 0.58
N ILE A 29 2.03 2.88 0.22
CA ILE A 29 1.77 3.25 -1.18
C ILE A 29 3.04 3.12 -2.04
N ARG A 30 4.18 3.63 -1.55
CA ARG A 30 5.46 3.54 -2.28
C ARG A 30 5.90 2.08 -2.45
N ARG A 31 5.80 1.27 -1.40
CA ARG A 31 6.17 -0.15 -1.41
C ARG A 31 5.31 -0.96 -2.37
N ILE A 32 4.00 -0.72 -2.39
CA ILE A 32 3.06 -1.37 -3.31
C ILE A 32 3.41 -1.01 -4.76
N ARG A 33 3.55 0.28 -5.08
CA ARG A 33 3.93 0.71 -6.44
C ARG A 33 5.26 0.09 -6.89
N GLY A 34 6.29 0.23 -6.07
CA GLY A 34 7.61 -0.33 -6.37
C GLY A 34 7.59 -1.85 -6.55
N GLY A 35 6.83 -2.57 -5.73
CA GLY A 35 6.70 -4.03 -5.86
C GLY A 35 5.99 -4.45 -7.16
N PHE A 36 4.94 -3.76 -7.57
CA PHE A 36 4.25 -4.07 -8.83
C PHE A 36 5.05 -3.65 -10.07
N ASP A 37 5.83 -2.56 -9.99
CA ASP A 37 6.72 -2.14 -11.06
C ASP A 37 7.89 -3.12 -11.24
N GLN A 38 8.52 -3.55 -10.15
CA GLN A 38 9.62 -4.53 -10.16
C GLN A 38 9.18 -5.89 -10.71
N ASN A 39 7.95 -6.31 -10.40
CA ASN A 39 7.42 -7.62 -10.78
C ASN A 39 6.63 -7.61 -12.10
N ARG A 40 6.64 -6.51 -12.85
CA ARG A 40 5.78 -6.31 -14.03
C ARG A 40 6.02 -7.31 -15.16
N LEU A 41 7.25 -7.82 -15.28
CA LEU A 41 7.69 -8.75 -16.31
C LEU A 41 7.78 -10.21 -15.82
N LEU A 42 7.35 -10.50 -14.59
CA LEU A 42 7.34 -11.88 -14.10
C LEU A 42 6.26 -12.70 -14.80
N GLU A 43 6.58 -13.96 -15.07
CA GLU A 43 5.70 -14.91 -15.77
C GLU A 43 5.72 -16.29 -15.09
N GLY A 44 4.71 -17.12 -15.40
CA GLY A 44 4.62 -18.48 -14.88
C GLY A 44 4.58 -18.55 -13.35
N ASN A 45 5.36 -19.46 -12.77
CA ASN A 45 5.34 -19.74 -11.33
C ASN A 45 5.83 -18.57 -10.47
N THR A 46 6.79 -17.78 -10.94
CA THR A 46 7.33 -16.65 -10.15
C THR A 46 6.29 -15.54 -9.99
N ALA A 47 5.50 -15.28 -11.04
CA ALA A 47 4.37 -14.37 -10.98
C ALA A 47 3.30 -14.86 -9.99
N GLN A 48 3.00 -16.15 -9.96
CA GLN A 48 2.03 -16.73 -9.02
C GLN A 48 2.50 -16.62 -7.57
N MET A 49 3.78 -16.87 -7.29
CA MET A 49 4.36 -16.69 -5.96
C MET A 49 4.28 -15.22 -5.50
N ALA A 50 4.63 -14.27 -6.38
CA ALA A 50 4.54 -12.85 -6.06
C ALA A 50 3.09 -12.40 -5.80
N ILE A 51 2.11 -12.95 -6.54
CA ILE A 51 0.68 -12.71 -6.27
C ILE A 51 0.28 -13.25 -4.90
N LYS A 52 0.72 -14.47 -4.55
CA LYS A 52 0.44 -15.06 -3.24
C LYS A 52 1.03 -14.24 -2.10
N GLU A 53 2.28 -13.80 -2.23
CA GLU A 53 2.90 -12.89 -1.28
C GLU A 53 2.10 -11.57 -1.14
N GLY A 54 1.66 -11.01 -2.26
CA GLY A 54 0.83 -9.80 -2.25
C GLY A 54 -0.53 -10.00 -1.55
N GLN A 55 -1.13 -11.19 -1.64
CA GLN A 55 -2.36 -11.53 -0.91
C GLN A 55 -2.11 -11.63 0.61
N GLU A 56 -0.99 -12.23 1.02
CA GLU A 56 -0.58 -12.27 2.43
C GLU A 56 -0.33 -10.86 2.98
N GLN A 57 0.35 -10.01 2.20
CA GLN A 57 0.56 -8.60 2.53
C GLN A 57 -0.76 -7.84 2.63
N LEU A 58 -1.76 -8.12 1.79
CA LEU A 58 -3.09 -7.51 1.87
C LEU A 58 -3.77 -7.83 3.20
N ALA A 59 -3.68 -9.07 3.68
CA ALA A 59 -4.23 -9.46 4.97
C ALA A 59 -3.55 -8.71 6.13
N VAL A 60 -2.22 -8.55 6.08
CA VAL A 60 -1.47 -7.75 7.06
C VAL A 60 -1.90 -6.28 7.02
N LEU A 61 -1.94 -5.68 5.83
CA LEU A 61 -2.29 -4.28 5.66
C LEU A 61 -3.70 -3.98 6.16
N THR A 62 -4.63 -4.91 5.93
CA THR A 62 -6.02 -4.80 6.41
C THR A 62 -6.05 -4.72 7.93
N ARG A 63 -5.33 -5.59 8.64
CA ARG A 63 -5.23 -5.55 10.11
C ARG A 63 -4.57 -4.26 10.59
N GLN A 64 -3.48 -3.83 9.95
CA GLN A 64 -2.78 -2.60 10.30
C GLN A 64 -3.64 -1.35 10.07
N SER A 65 -4.50 -1.34 9.05
CA SER A 65 -5.46 -0.26 8.82
C SER A 65 -6.46 -0.14 9.97
N VAL A 66 -6.92 -1.27 10.53
CA VAL A 66 -7.84 -1.30 11.66
C VAL A 66 -7.14 -0.77 12.91
N ILE A 67 -5.93 -1.25 13.20
CA ILE A 67 -5.13 -0.78 14.35
C ILE A 67 -4.87 0.73 14.25
N SER A 68 -4.47 1.22 13.08
CA SER A 68 -4.22 2.65 12.83
C SER A 68 -5.45 3.53 13.05
N ARG A 69 -6.66 2.99 12.85
CA ARG A 69 -7.91 3.68 13.15
C ARG A 69 -8.29 3.64 14.62
N LEU A 70 -8.03 2.52 15.31
CA LEU A 70 -8.31 2.39 16.74
C LEU A 70 -7.35 3.23 17.58
N TYR A 71 -6.10 3.36 17.14
CA TYR A 71 -5.06 4.11 17.82
C TYR A 71 -4.47 5.17 16.87
N PRO A 72 -5.18 6.28 16.63
CA PRO A 72 -4.69 7.33 15.75
C PRO A 72 -3.42 7.97 16.34
N SER A 73 -2.39 8.09 15.52
CA SER A 73 -1.18 8.83 15.86
C SER A 73 -1.40 10.34 15.73
N ALA A 74 -0.48 11.12 16.31
CA ALA A 74 -0.47 12.56 16.09
C ALA A 74 -0.36 12.87 14.59
N LYS A 75 -1.12 13.87 14.12
CA LYS A 75 -1.07 14.28 12.71
C LYS A 75 0.34 14.70 12.33
N SER A 76 0.81 14.21 11.20
CA SER A 76 2.11 14.60 10.67
C SER A 76 2.08 16.06 10.22
N VAL A 77 3.21 16.76 10.33
CA VAL A 77 3.39 18.10 9.74
C VAL A 77 3.07 18.07 8.24
N MET A 78 3.37 16.94 7.58
CA MET A 78 3.07 16.73 6.15
C MET A 78 1.58 16.73 5.82
N ASP A 79 0.69 16.42 6.78
CA ASP A 79 -0.76 16.52 6.58
C ASP A 79 -1.29 17.94 6.84
N THR A 80 -0.50 18.81 7.50
CA THR A 80 -0.88 20.18 7.86
C THR A 80 -0.35 21.24 6.90
N LEU A 81 0.65 20.90 6.08
CA LEU A 81 1.20 21.82 5.09
C LEU A 81 0.21 21.97 3.91
N PRO A 82 -0.11 23.21 3.48
CA PRO A 82 -0.86 23.40 2.24
C PRO A 82 -0.03 22.84 1.09
N THR A 83 -0.64 21.96 0.29
CA THR A 83 -0.04 21.35 -0.90
C THR A 83 0.31 22.47 -1.91
N GLY A 84 1.50 23.07 -1.78
CA GLY A 84 1.91 24.21 -2.60
C GLY A 84 3.01 25.10 -2.01
N VAL A 85 3.36 24.96 -0.73
CA VAL A 85 4.50 25.68 -0.13
C VAL A 85 5.55 24.68 0.30
N ILE A 86 6.52 24.43 -0.57
CA ILE A 86 7.77 23.75 -0.24
C ILE A 86 8.85 24.85 -0.31
N PRO A 87 9.60 25.15 0.76
CA PRO A 87 10.81 25.97 0.66
C PRO A 87 11.93 25.25 -0.11
#